data_AF-A0A662YR12-F1
#
_entry.id   AF-A0A662YR12-F1
#
_cell.length_a   1.000
_cell.length_b   1.000
_cell.length_c   1.000
_cell.angle_alpha   90.00
_cell.angle_beta   90.00
_cell.angle_gamma   90.00
#
_symmetry.space_group_name_H-M   'P 1'
#
loop_
_entity.id
_entity.type
_entity.pdbx_description
1 polymer ?
#
loop_
_entity_poly.entity_id
_entity_poly.type
_entity_poly.pdbx_seq_one_letter_code
_entity_poly.pdbx_strand_id
1 'polypeptide(L)'
;MKVIDIKGCADVVHAHSKDIIVVVDNTFMFAYFQRPLALGADVCHSDVVMGLVSVNRDDLYERLKFLQNAIGAVPSPFDCYLCNRELKTLHLRMKQHFINAMAVVKFLEADPHVDKVVFPGLLGFQF
;
A
#
# COMPACT_ATOMS: atom_id res chain seq x y z
N MET A 1 -9.12 -12.16 -1.30
CA MET A 1 -8.37 -10.92 -1.61
C MET A 1 -8.66 -10.57 -3.06
N LYS A 2 -8.97 -9.30 -3.36
CA LYS A 2 -9.26 -8.79 -4.71
C LYS A 2 -8.23 -7.75 -5.08
N VAL A 3 -8.02 -7.52 -6.37
CA VAL A 3 -7.12 -6.48 -6.87
C VAL A 3 -7.95 -5.41 -7.58
N ILE A 4 -7.67 -4.15 -7.28
CA ILE A 4 -8.41 -3.00 -7.82
C ILE A 4 -7.51 -2.26 -8.79
N ASP A 5 -8.04 -1.90 -9.96
CA ASP A 5 -7.35 -1.03 -10.91
C ASP A 5 -7.34 0.41 -10.39
N ILE A 6 -6.24 0.78 -9.73
CA ILE A 6 -6.06 2.10 -9.12
C ILE A 6 -6.21 3.19 -10.18
N LYS A 7 -5.63 3.00 -11.36
CA LYS A 7 -5.65 4.02 -12.41
C LYS A 7 -7.05 4.16 -12.98
N GLY A 8 -7.71 3.05 -13.31
CA GLY A 8 -9.10 3.07 -13.78
C GLY A 8 -10.04 3.74 -12.78
N CYS A 9 -9.91 3.44 -11.49
CA CYS A 9 -10.68 4.09 -10.43
C CYS A 9 -10.37 5.59 -10.33
N ALA A 10 -9.10 5.98 -10.34
CA ALA A 10 -8.71 7.39 -10.29
C ALA A 10 -9.23 8.18 -11.49
N ASP A 11 -9.05 7.66 -12.70
CA ASP A 11 -9.52 8.27 -13.94
C ASP A 11 -11.04 8.50 -13.92
N VAL A 12 -11.82 7.50 -13.46
CA VAL A 12 -13.29 7.62 -13.35
C VAL A 12 -13.70 8.66 -12.31
N VAL A 13 -13.10 8.62 -11.12
CA VAL A 13 -13.45 9.53 -10.02
C VAL A 13 -13.11 10.98 -10.39
N HIS A 14 -11.92 11.22 -10.93
CA HIS A 14 -11.45 12.56 -11.28
C HIS A 14 -12.14 13.12 -12.53
N ALA A 15 -12.69 12.26 -13.41
CA ALA A 15 -13.56 12.69 -14.50
C ALA A 15 -14.91 13.26 -13.99
N HIS A 16 -15.39 12.80 -12.82
CA HIS A 16 -16.59 13.37 -12.19
C HIS A 16 -16.28 14.64 -11.41
N SER A 17 -15.25 14.64 -10.58
CA SER A 17 -14.76 15.85 -9.90
C SER A 17 -13.34 15.65 -9.37
N LYS A 18 -12.51 16.67 -9.54
CA LYS A 18 -11.15 16.72 -8.98
C LYS A 18 -11.11 16.97 -7.46
N ASP A 19 -12.26 17.33 -6.88
CA ASP A 19 -12.41 17.53 -5.44
C ASP A 19 -12.65 16.22 -4.68
N ILE A 20 -12.99 15.13 -5.38
CA ILE A 20 -13.11 13.80 -4.79
C ILE A 20 -11.71 13.22 -4.63
N ILE A 21 -11.37 12.87 -3.39
CA ILE A 21 -10.05 12.36 -3.02
C ILE A 21 -10.03 10.84 -3.17
N VAL A 22 -9.11 10.33 -3.97
CA VAL A 22 -8.84 8.89 -4.10
C VAL A 22 -7.72 8.49 -3.15
N VAL A 23 -8.05 7.69 -2.15
CA VAL A 23 -7.11 7.15 -1.16
C VAL A 23 -6.84 5.69 -1.46
N VAL A 24 -5.57 5.30 -1.50
CA VAL A 24 -5.16 3.90 -1.60
C VAL A 24 -4.40 3.51 -0.35
N ASP A 25 -4.97 2.57 0.41
CA ASP A 25 -4.25 1.84 1.45
C ASP A 25 -3.30 0.84 0.78
N ASN A 26 -2.01 1.13 0.88
CA ASN A 26 -0.93 0.40 0.23
C ASN A 26 -0.17 -0.52 1.21
N THR A 27 -0.74 -0.79 2.39
CA THR A 27 -0.10 -1.54 3.48
C THR A 27 0.45 -2.91 3.03
N PHE A 28 -0.30 -3.66 2.23
CA PHE A 28 0.11 -5.00 1.81
C PHE A 28 1.25 -5.00 0.78
N MET A 29 1.27 -4.01 -0.11
CA MET A 29 2.24 -3.97 -1.21
C MET A 29 3.51 -3.22 -0.83
N PHE A 30 3.39 -2.27 0.11
CA PHE A 30 4.38 -1.23 0.39
C PHE A 30 4.73 -0.40 -0.85
N ALA A 31 5.41 0.72 -0.66
CA ALA A 31 5.94 1.54 -1.76
C ALA A 31 6.99 0.80 -2.64
N TYR A 32 7.44 -0.37 -2.19
CA TYR A 32 8.38 -1.22 -2.93
C TYR A 32 7.72 -1.91 -4.14
N PHE A 33 6.53 -2.49 -3.97
CA PHE A 33 5.85 -3.22 -5.06
C PHE A 33 4.80 -2.38 -5.79
N GLN A 34 4.26 -1.34 -5.15
CA GLN A 34 3.20 -0.52 -5.75
C GLN A 34 3.35 0.94 -5.36
N ARG A 35 3.14 1.85 -6.33
CA ARG A 35 3.21 3.31 -6.14
C ARG A 35 1.88 3.96 -6.51
N PRO A 36 0.88 4.00 -5.61
CA PRO A 36 -0.46 4.48 -5.92
C PRO A 36 -0.52 5.92 -6.46
N LEU A 37 0.32 6.83 -5.93
CA LEU A 37 0.38 8.21 -6.40
C LEU A 37 0.81 8.31 -7.88
N ALA A 38 1.65 7.39 -8.35
CA ALA A 38 2.04 7.32 -9.76
C ALA A 38 0.95 6.73 -10.66
N LEU A 39 -0.06 6.09 -10.05
CA LEU A 39 -1.23 5.51 -10.72
C LEU A 39 -2.45 6.43 -10.64
N GLY A 40 -2.32 7.66 -10.12
CA GLY A 40 -3.40 8.65 -10.10
C GLY A 40 -4.12 8.78 -8.76
N ALA A 41 -3.76 8.02 -7.72
CA ALA A 41 -4.31 8.26 -6.38
C ALA A 41 -3.85 9.62 -5.83
N ASP A 42 -4.71 10.29 -5.06
CA ASP A 42 -4.38 11.55 -4.38
C ASP A 42 -3.58 11.31 -3.10
N VAL A 43 -3.87 10.20 -2.41
CA VAL A 43 -3.29 9.83 -1.13
C VAL A 43 -2.86 8.37 -1.14
N CYS A 44 -1.61 8.12 -0.75
CA CYS A 44 -1.09 6.79 -0.46
C CYS A 44 -0.93 6.62 1.05
N HIS A 45 -1.66 5.65 1.61
CA HIS A 45 -1.67 5.34 3.03
C HIS A 45 -0.91 4.03 3.29
N SER A 46 -0.25 3.89 4.43
CA SER A 46 0.41 2.64 4.83
C SER A 46 0.52 2.54 6.35
N ASP A 47 -0.05 1.49 6.93
CA ASP A 47 -0.09 1.26 8.38
C ASP A 47 0.44 -0.14 8.71
N VAL A 48 1.51 -0.24 9.51
CA VAL A 48 1.95 -1.56 10.05
C VAL A 48 2.18 -1.48 11.56
N VAL A 49 3.06 -0.59 12.01
CA VAL A 49 3.28 -0.27 13.43
C VAL A 49 3.07 1.23 13.70
N MET A 50 3.28 2.04 12.66
CA MET A 50 3.07 3.48 12.61
C MET A 50 2.38 3.79 11.29
N GLY A 51 1.47 4.76 11.29
CA GLY A 51 0.78 5.19 10.08
C GLY A 51 1.55 6.22 9.27
N LEU A 52 1.47 6.10 7.95
CA LEU A 52 2.14 6.96 6.99
C LEU A 52 1.17 7.41 5.90
N VAL A 53 1.15 8.72 5.65
CA VAL A 53 0.36 9.33 4.57
C VAL A 53 1.30 10.07 3.63
N SER A 54 1.27 9.70 2.36
CA SER A 54 2.02 10.36 1.28
C SER A 54 1.05 11.03 0.30
N VAL A 55 1.33 12.28 -0.06
CA VAL A 55 0.53 13.09 -1.00
C VAL A 55 1.46 13.90 -1.90
N ASN A 56 0.99 14.25 -3.11
CA ASN A 56 1.69 15.18 -4.02
C ASN A 56 1.04 16.56 -4.10
N ARG A 57 -0.20 16.69 -3.61
CA ARG A 57 -1.04 17.89 -3.71
C ARG A 57 -0.81 18.80 -2.52
N ASP A 58 -0.43 20.05 -2.76
CA ASP A 58 -0.16 21.03 -1.70
C ASP A 58 -1.40 21.33 -0.85
N ASP A 59 -2.58 21.41 -1.48
CA ASP A 59 -3.84 21.65 -0.77
C ASP A 59 -4.19 20.52 0.22
N LEU A 60 -3.93 19.27 -0.17
CA LEU A 60 -4.11 18.12 0.70
C LEU A 60 -3.04 18.07 1.79
N TYR A 61 -1.79 18.38 1.45
CA TYR A 61 -0.69 18.44 2.40
C TYR A 61 -0.99 19.44 3.53
N GLU A 62 -1.38 20.67 3.21
CA GLU A 62 -1.66 21.70 4.21
C GLU A 62 -2.82 21.30 5.14
N ARG A 63 -3.89 20.75 4.56
CA ARG A 63 -5.05 20.27 5.33
C ARG A 63 -4.68 19.11 6.27
N LEU A 64 -3.94 18.13 5.75
CA LEU A 64 -3.49 16.96 6.54
C LEU A 64 -2.47 17.37 7.60
N LYS A 65 -1.59 18.33 7.30
CA LYS A 65 -0.60 18.85 8.25
C LYS A 65 -1.27 19.60 9.40
N PHE A 66 -2.28 20.41 9.10
CA PHE A 66 -3.11 21.05 10.12
C PHE A 66 -3.77 20.02 11.03
N LEU A 67 -4.41 18.98 10.45
CA LEU A 67 -5.07 17.92 11.21
C LEU A 67 -4.08 17.09 12.05
N GLN A 68 -2.88 16.80 11.54
CA GLN A 68 -1.83 16.12 12.29
C GLN A 68 -1.50 16.88 13.58
N ASN A 69 -1.40 18.21 13.51
CA ASN A 69 -1.12 19.06 14.66
C ASN A 69 -2.34 19.23 15.59
N ALA A 70 -3.53 19.46 15.02
CA ALA A 70 -4.74 19.75 15.78
C ALA A 70 -5.30 18.52 16.50
N ILE A 71 -5.25 17.34 15.86
CA ILE A 71 -5.70 16.07 16.46
C ILE A 71 -4.62 15.51 17.40
N GLY A 72 -3.34 15.74 17.09
CA GLY A 72 -2.23 15.33 17.94
C GLY A 72 -1.94 13.82 17.91
N ALA A 73 -2.52 13.08 16.96
CA ALA A 73 -2.23 11.66 16.73
C ALA A 73 -0.87 11.49 16.04
N VAL A 74 0.20 11.92 16.71
CA VAL A 74 1.58 11.89 16.20
C VAL A 74 2.38 10.74 16.83
N PRO A 75 3.26 10.08 16.06
CA PRO A 75 4.10 9.01 16.59
C PRO A 75 5.19 9.53 17.54
N SER A 76 5.64 8.66 18.45
CA SER A 76 6.84 8.92 19.25
C SER A 76 8.06 9.11 18.36
N PRO A 77 8.99 10.04 18.66
CA PRO A 77 10.24 10.19 17.92
C PRO A 77 11.08 8.92 17.87
N PHE A 78 11.00 8.08 18.91
CA PHE A 78 11.70 6.79 18.94
C PHE A 78 11.10 5.80 17.93
N ASP A 79 9.78 5.75 17.80
CA ASP A 79 9.11 4.90 16.81
C ASP A 79 9.41 5.38 15.39
N CYS A 80 9.48 6.69 15.16
CA CYS A 80 9.95 7.27 13.89
C CYS A 80 11.36 6.80 13.54
N TYR A 81 12.28 6.78 14.52
CA TYR A 81 13.65 6.30 14.32
C TYR A 81 13.67 4.80 13.98
N LEU A 82 12.90 3.97 14.69
CA LEU A 82 12.82 2.53 14.45
C LEU A 82 12.25 2.25 13.05
N CYS A 83 11.17 2.92 12.68
CA CYS A 83 10.59 2.81 11.34
C CYS A 83 11.61 3.19 10.26
N ASN A 84 12.29 4.34 10.41
CA ASN A 84 13.31 4.78 9.46
C ASN A 84 14.50 3.81 9.38
N ARG A 85 14.88 3.16 10.49
CA ARG A 85 15.89 2.10 10.50
C ARG A 85 15.43 0.88 9.70
N GLU A 86 14.17 0.48 9.83
CA GLU A 86 13.58 -0.67 9.12
C GLU A 86 13.39 -0.42 7.61
N LEU A 87 13.15 0.84 7.21
CA LEU A 87 13.04 1.22 5.80
C LEU A 87 14.32 0.91 5.01
N LYS A 88 15.49 0.99 5.66
CA LYS A 88 16.79 0.72 5.02
C LYS A 88 16.89 -0.70 4.48
N THR A 89 16.23 -1.67 5.11
CA THR A 89 16.24 -3.08 4.67
C THR A 89 14.97 -3.49 3.95
N LEU A 90 14.02 -2.57 3.74
CA LEU A 90 12.73 -2.87 3.11
C LEU A 90 12.89 -3.61 1.79
N HIS A 91 13.76 -3.12 0.91
CA HIS A 91 14.01 -3.73 -0.40
C HIS A 91 14.51 -5.17 -0.32
N LEU A 92 15.38 -5.49 0.66
CA LEU A 92 15.87 -6.86 0.88
C LEU A 92 14.74 -7.75 1.39
N ARG A 93 14.00 -7.28 2.40
CA ARG A 93 12.90 -8.03 3.02
C ARG A 93 11.78 -8.30 2.02
N MET A 94 11.32 -7.29 1.29
CA MET A 94 10.22 -7.45 0.35
C MET A 94 10.57 -8.41 -0.79
N LYS A 95 11.81 -8.34 -1.33
CA LYS A 95 12.30 -9.32 -2.30
C LYS A 95 12.25 -10.75 -1.74
N GLN A 96 12.73 -10.95 -0.51
CA GLN A 96 12.72 -12.27 0.12
C GLN A 96 11.30 -12.75 0.43
N HIS A 97 10.40 -11.86 0.87
CA HIS A 97 9.00 -12.18 1.07
C HIS A 97 8.35 -12.67 -0.22
N PHE A 98 8.62 -12.03 -1.36
CA PHE A 98 8.08 -12.47 -2.64
C PHE A 98 8.60 -13.86 -3.04
N ILE A 99 9.91 -14.10 -2.93
CA ILE A 99 10.52 -15.41 -3.23
C ILE A 99 9.91 -16.51 -2.35
N ASN A 100 9.82 -16.27 -1.04
CA ASN A 100 9.28 -17.24 -0.10
C ASN A 100 7.79 -17.47 -0.33
N ALA A 101 7.01 -16.40 -0.53
CA ALA A 101 5.59 -16.51 -0.81
C ALA A 101 5.34 -17.33 -2.08
N MET A 102 6.11 -17.13 -3.14
CA MET A 102 5.99 -17.94 -4.36
C MET A 102 6.30 -19.42 -4.12
N ALA A 103 7.27 -19.74 -3.26
CA ALA A 103 7.56 -21.13 -2.90
C ALA A 103 6.39 -21.77 -2.12
N VAL A 104 5.83 -21.03 -1.15
CA VAL A 104 4.66 -21.47 -0.37
C VAL A 104 3.45 -21.67 -1.27
N VAL A 105 3.20 -20.73 -2.18
CA VAL A 105 2.10 -20.79 -3.15
C VAL A 105 2.20 -22.04 -4.01
N LYS A 106 3.37 -22.32 -4.60
CA LYS A 106 3.58 -23.54 -5.40
C LYS A 106 3.39 -24.82 -4.60
N PHE A 107 3.82 -24.83 -3.34
CA PHE A 107 3.61 -25.96 -2.46
C PHE A 107 2.11 -26.20 -2.21
N LEU A 108 1.37 -25.14 -1.89
CA LEU A 108 -0.06 -25.23 -1.60
C LEU A 108 -0.90 -25.56 -2.85
N GLU A 109 -0.51 -25.06 -4.04
CA GLU A 109 -1.21 -25.42 -5.30
C GLU A 109 -1.06 -26.90 -5.68
N ALA A 110 -0.01 -27.56 -5.22
CA ALA A 110 0.23 -28.97 -5.47
C ALA A 110 -0.39 -29.91 -4.42
N ASP A 111 -0.90 -29.38 -3.30
CA ASP A 111 -1.44 -30.17 -2.21
C ASP A 111 -2.93 -30.53 -2.47
N PRO A 112 -3.29 -31.82 -2.56
CA PRO A 112 -4.67 -32.24 -2.83
C PRO A 112 -5.66 -31.90 -1.70
N HIS A 113 -5.19 -31.50 -0.52
CA HIS A 113 -6.05 -31.06 0.60
C HIS A 113 -6.35 -29.57 0.55
N VAL A 114 -5.74 -28.81 -0.37
CA VAL A 114 -5.96 -27.37 -0.53
C VAL A 114 -6.98 -27.13 -1.64
N ASP A 115 -8.11 -26.55 -1.28
CA ASP A 115 -9.19 -26.23 -2.24
C ASP A 115 -8.83 -25.05 -3.16
N LYS A 116 -8.23 -23.97 -2.61
CA LYS A 116 -7.89 -22.78 -3.39
C LYS A 116 -6.74 -21.98 -2.77
N VAL A 117 -5.81 -21.55 -3.62
CA VAL A 117 -4.78 -20.57 -3.27
C VAL A 117 -5.14 -19.21 -3.89
N VAL A 118 -5.06 -18.14 -3.09
CA VAL A 118 -5.35 -16.77 -3.53
C VAL A 118 -4.09 -15.93 -3.37
N PHE A 119 -3.37 -15.72 -4.47
CA PHE A 119 -2.13 -14.95 -4.48
C PHE A 119 -1.98 -14.14 -5.78
N PRO A 120 -1.75 -12.81 -5.73
CA PRO A 120 -1.70 -11.96 -6.92
C PRO A 120 -0.63 -12.35 -7.96
N GLY A 121 0.44 -13.04 -7.55
CA GLY A 121 1.51 -13.48 -8.46
C GLY A 121 1.23 -14.79 -9.21
N LEU A 122 0.03 -15.38 -9.09
CA LEU A 122 -0.36 -16.58 -9.81
C LEU A 122 -0.85 -16.28 -11.24
N LEU A 123 -0.45 -17.12 -12.20
CA LEU A 123 -0.99 -17.13 -13.56
C LEU A 123 -2.45 -17.58 -13.50
N GLY A 124 -3.40 -16.65 -13.66
CA GLY A 124 -4.84 -16.92 -13.58
C GLY A 124 -5.54 -16.30 -12.38
N PHE A 125 -4.86 -15.48 -11.58
CA PHE A 125 -5.51 -14.67 -10.56
C PHE A 125 -6.57 -13.74 -11.20
N GLN A 126 -7.84 -13.91 -10.81
CA GLN A 126 -8.96 -13.07 -11.26
C GLN A 126 -9.25 -11.96 -10.24
N PHE A 127 -9.50 -10.75 -10.75
CA PHE A 127 -9.72 -9.51 -10.00
C PHE A 127 -10.99 -9.50 -9.15
#